data_AF-A0A662HA96-F1
#
_entry.id   AF-A0A662HA96-F1
#
_cell.length_a   1.000
_cell.length_b   1.000
_cell.length_c   1.000
_cell.angle_alpha   90.00
_cell.angle_beta   90.00
_cell.angle_gamma   90.00
#
_symmetry.space_group_name_H-M   'P 1'
#
loop_
_entity.id
_entity.type
_entity.pdbx_description
1 polymer ?
#
loop_
_entity_poly.entity_id
_entity_poly.type
_entity_poly.pdbx_seq_one_letter_code
_entity_poly.pdbx_strand_id
1 'polypeptide(L)'
;MSKLSVDLDQLFDQFMKTSIFKKRELLLPDYVPDHLPHRDKQIYKLGLILAPILHGSRPSNVFIYGLTGTGKTAVTKYVIRKLEKKIGDKITYVYVNCRHTDTSYRVMAELARAVGQ
;
A
#
# COMPACT_ATOMS: atom_id res chain seq x y z
N MET A 1 -16.23 24.38 39.58
CA MET A 1 -16.78 23.54 38.51
C MET A 1 -17.28 24.44 37.38
N SER A 2 -16.40 24.91 36.50
CA SER A 2 -16.79 25.58 35.25
C SER A 2 -16.59 24.58 34.11
N LYS A 3 -17.70 24.18 33.47
CA LYS A 3 -17.67 23.34 32.27
C LYS A 3 -16.97 24.14 31.15
N LEU A 4 -15.82 23.65 30.70
CA LEU A 4 -15.27 24.03 29.40
C LEU A 4 -16.22 23.44 28.34
N SER A 5 -17.21 24.21 27.88
CA SER A 5 -17.94 23.88 26.66
C SER A 5 -17.01 24.19 25.49
N VAL A 6 -16.17 23.23 25.14
CA VAL A 6 -15.33 23.32 23.94
C VAL A 6 -16.28 23.27 22.74
N ASP A 7 -16.48 24.42 22.11
CA ASP A 7 -17.20 24.53 20.85
C ASP A 7 -16.32 23.92 19.74
N LEU A 8 -16.66 22.69 19.37
CA LEU A 8 -15.92 21.93 18.37
C LEU A 8 -16.05 22.54 16.98
N ASP A 9 -17.14 23.26 16.70
CA ASP A 9 -17.38 23.87 15.39
C ASP A 9 -16.39 25.02 15.16
N GLN A 10 -16.19 25.86 16.18
CA GLN A 10 -15.18 26.92 16.15
C GLN A 10 -13.75 26.37 15.99
N LEU A 11 -13.45 25.23 16.66
CA LEU A 11 -12.17 24.55 16.54
C LEU A 11 -11.95 24.05 15.11
N PHE A 12 -12.94 23.36 14.51
CA PHE A 12 -12.83 22.82 13.16
C PHE A 12 -12.73 23.90 12.09
N ASP A 13 -13.48 24.99 12.23
CA ASP A 13 -13.40 26.15 11.34
C ASP A 13 -12.01 26.80 11.35
N GLN A 14 -11.35 26.82 12.51
CA GLN A 14 -9.98 27.32 12.64
C GLN A 14 -8.97 26.41 11.92
N PHE A 15 -9.14 25.09 12.00
CA PHE A 15 -8.29 24.13 11.27
C PHE A 15 -8.52 24.12 9.76
N MET A 16 -9.70 24.53 9.28
CA MET A 16 -10.04 24.61 7.85
C MET A 16 -9.53 25.88 7.16
N LYS A 17 -9.28 26.97 7.91
CA LYS A 17 -8.95 28.29 7.33
C LYS A 17 -7.54 28.41 6.72
N THR A 18 -6.59 27.56 7.09
CA THR A 18 -5.18 27.69 6.63
C THR A 18 -4.53 26.34 6.34
N SER A 19 -4.67 25.84 5.10
CA SER A 19 -3.84 24.72 4.63
C SER A 19 -2.82 25.18 3.58
N ILE A 20 -1.54 25.12 3.93
CA ILE A 20 -0.41 25.27 2.98
C ILE A 20 -0.46 24.13 1.93
N PHE A 21 -0.99 22.98 2.33
CA PHE A 21 -1.10 21.80 1.49
C PHE A 21 -2.42 21.75 0.74
N LYS A 22 -2.36 21.58 -0.58
CA LYS A 22 -3.55 21.29 -1.42
C LYS A 22 -4.04 19.85 -1.24
N LYS A 23 -3.12 18.89 -1.09
CA LYS A 23 -3.43 17.45 -0.86
C LYS A 23 -2.34 16.82 0.01
N ARG A 24 -2.52 16.85 1.33
CA ARG A 24 -1.56 16.28 2.29
C ARG A 24 -1.44 14.76 2.19
N GLU A 25 -2.51 14.09 1.77
CA GLU A 25 -2.59 12.63 1.62
C GLU A 25 -1.52 12.05 0.69
N LEU A 26 -1.07 12.82 -0.32
CA LEU A 26 -0.04 12.40 -1.27
C LEU A 26 1.36 12.28 -0.64
N LEU A 27 1.56 12.90 0.52
CA LEU A 27 2.83 12.87 1.27
C LEU A 27 2.86 11.73 2.31
N LEU A 28 1.77 10.99 2.47
CA LEU A 28 1.72 9.87 3.40
C LEU A 28 2.60 8.72 2.89
N PRO A 29 3.32 8.00 3.77
CA PRO A 29 4.15 6.86 3.37
C PRO A 29 3.41 5.73 2.65
N ASP A 30 2.10 5.62 2.88
CA ASP A 30 1.24 4.61 2.27
C ASP A 30 0.76 5.00 0.86
N TYR A 31 0.92 6.26 0.46
CA TYR A 31 0.57 6.69 -0.87
C TYR A 31 1.56 6.10 -1.89
N VAL A 32 1.01 5.42 -2.89
CA VAL A 32 1.78 4.91 -4.02
C VAL A 32 1.32 5.67 -5.27
N PRO A 33 2.20 6.49 -5.88
CA PRO A 33 1.87 7.30 -7.04
C PRO A 33 1.63 6.44 -8.30
N ASP A 34 0.98 7.02 -9.30
CA ASP A 34 0.76 6.39 -10.61
C ASP A 34 2.03 6.24 -11.46
N HIS A 35 3.11 6.93 -11.09
CA HIS A 35 4.40 6.81 -11.74
C HIS A 35 5.52 6.86 -10.68
N LEU A 36 6.49 5.94 -10.81
CA LEU A 36 7.65 5.84 -9.94
C LEU A 36 8.91 6.15 -10.75
N PRO A 37 9.44 7.38 -10.67
CA PRO A 37 10.58 7.78 -11.48
C PRO A 37 11.82 6.94 -11.15
N HIS A 38 12.63 6.64 -12.16
CA HIS A 38 13.88 5.86 -12.06
C HIS A 38 13.71 4.41 -11.55
N ARG A 39 12.49 3.87 -11.58
CA ARG A 39 12.19 2.49 -11.16
C ARG A 39 11.69 1.60 -12.29
N ASP A 40 11.75 2.06 -13.53
CA ASP A 40 11.21 1.37 -14.71
C ASP A 40 11.80 -0.04 -14.87
N LYS A 41 13.12 -0.20 -14.67
CA LYS A 41 13.79 -1.51 -14.76
C LYS A 41 13.27 -2.51 -13.73
N GLN A 42 13.05 -2.06 -12.48
CA GLN A 42 12.54 -2.93 -11.41
C GLN A 42 11.06 -3.26 -11.61
N ILE A 43 10.26 -2.28 -12.05
CA ILE A 43 8.85 -2.46 -12.39
C ILE A 43 8.72 -3.49 -13.52
N TYR A 44 9.51 -3.34 -14.58
CA TYR A 44 9.51 -4.25 -15.72
C TYR A 44 9.93 -5.67 -15.31
N LYS A 45 11.02 -5.82 -14.55
CA LYS A 45 11.50 -7.12 -14.08
C LYS A 45 10.46 -7.84 -13.19
N LEU A 46 9.86 -7.13 -12.24
CA LEU A 46 8.82 -7.70 -11.38
C LEU A 46 7.56 -8.04 -12.19
N GLY A 47 7.18 -7.19 -13.13
CA GLY A 47 6.07 -7.44 -14.04
C GLY A 47 6.27 -8.70 -14.89
N LEU A 48 7.47 -8.93 -15.43
CA LEU A 48 7.79 -10.16 -16.17
C LEU A 48 7.62 -11.42 -15.32
N ILE A 49 8.07 -11.39 -14.06
CA ILE A 49 7.97 -12.57 -13.18
C ILE A 49 6.51 -12.87 -12.81
N LEU A 50 5.69 -11.83 -12.67
CA LEU A 50 4.26 -11.95 -12.34
C LEU A 50 3.35 -12.13 -13.55
N ALA A 51 3.86 -11.92 -14.77
CA ALA A 51 3.10 -12.05 -16.02
C ALA A 51 2.36 -13.38 -16.21
N PRO A 52 2.87 -14.55 -15.76
CA PRO A 52 2.15 -15.82 -15.87
C PRO A 52 0.75 -15.81 -15.23
N ILE A 53 0.50 -14.95 -14.24
CA ILE A 53 -0.81 -14.82 -13.60
C ILE A 53 -1.88 -14.39 -14.60
N LEU A 54 -1.52 -13.62 -15.65
CA LEU A 54 -2.44 -13.21 -16.71
C LEU A 54 -3.04 -14.39 -17.49
N HIS A 55 -2.33 -15.51 -17.52
CA HIS A 55 -2.76 -16.75 -18.17
C HIS A 55 -3.32 -17.78 -17.19
N GLY A 56 -3.55 -17.41 -15.92
CA GLY A 56 -3.97 -18.34 -14.87
C GLY A 56 -2.86 -19.28 -14.40
N SER A 57 -1.60 -19.02 -14.78
CA SER A 57 -0.44 -19.82 -14.39
C SER A 57 0.21 -19.28 -13.12
N ARG A 58 0.79 -20.18 -12.33
CA ARG A 58 1.52 -19.81 -11.10
C ARG A 58 2.80 -19.02 -11.44
N PRO A 59 3.02 -17.83 -10.86
CA PRO A 59 4.26 -17.08 -11.05
C PRO A 59 5.40 -17.68 -10.20
N SER A 60 6.63 -17.24 -10.48
CA SER A 60 7.78 -17.56 -9.61
C SER A 60 7.79 -16.70 -8.35
N ASN A 61 8.32 -17.25 -7.26
CA ASN A 61 8.53 -16.50 -6.02
C ASN A 61 9.60 -15.42 -6.22
N VAL A 62 9.42 -14.25 -5.59
CA VAL A 62 10.33 -13.11 -5.71
C VAL A 62 10.82 -12.69 -4.33
N PHE A 63 12.13 -12.52 -4.18
CA PHE A 63 12.75 -11.92 -3.01
C PHE A 63 13.37 -10.57 -3.38
N ILE A 64 12.94 -9.50 -2.71
CA ILE A 64 13.35 -8.12 -3.00
C ILE A 64 14.10 -7.55 -1.80
N TYR A 65 15.36 -7.16 -1.99
CA TYR A 65 16.23 -6.61 -0.95
C TYR A 65 16.84 -5.25 -1.34
N GLY A 66 17.37 -4.54 -0.35
CA GLY A 66 18.01 -3.22 -0.51
C GLY A 66 17.74 -2.29 0.69
N LEU A 67 18.42 -1.15 0.75
CA LEU A 67 18.30 -0.17 1.85
C LEU A 67 16.87 0.34 2.06
N THR A 68 16.52 0.78 3.26
CA THR A 68 15.22 1.41 3.56
C THR A 68 15.04 2.68 2.70
N GLY A 69 13.79 3.05 2.40
CA GLY A 69 13.49 4.23 1.57
C GLY A 69 13.78 4.08 0.06
N THR A 70 14.35 2.96 -0.40
CA THR A 70 14.64 2.73 -1.83
C THR A 70 13.41 2.37 -2.69
N GLY A 71 12.20 2.49 -2.16
CA GLY A 71 10.97 2.29 -2.94
C GLY A 71 10.58 0.84 -3.22
N LYS A 72 11.18 -0.16 -2.53
CA LYS A 72 10.81 -1.58 -2.68
C LYS A 72 9.31 -1.81 -2.51
N THR A 73 8.75 -1.35 -1.39
CA THR A 73 7.31 -1.46 -1.11
C THR A 73 6.46 -0.74 -2.14
N ALA A 74 6.89 0.45 -2.59
CA ALA A 74 6.17 1.24 -3.58
C ALA A 74 6.14 0.53 -4.95
N VAL A 75 7.27 0.00 -5.42
CA VAL A 75 7.36 -0.77 -6.67
C VAL A 75 6.49 -2.02 -6.61
N THR A 76 6.54 -2.78 -5.52
CA THR A 76 5.73 -3.99 -5.35
C THR A 76 4.25 -3.67 -5.38
N LYS A 77 3.79 -2.70 -4.56
CA LYS A 77 2.38 -2.27 -4.54
C LYS A 77 1.94 -1.72 -5.89
N TYR A 78 2.79 -0.97 -6.58
CA TYR A 78 2.50 -0.41 -7.90
C TYR A 78 2.25 -1.51 -8.95
N VAL A 79 3.15 -2.50 -9.04
CA VAL A 79 3.01 -3.59 -10.02
C VAL A 79 1.77 -4.44 -9.73
N ILE A 80 1.51 -4.76 -8.46
CA ILE A 80 0.31 -5.50 -8.07
C ILE A 80 -0.97 -4.72 -8.40
N ARG A 81 -1.04 -3.42 -8.08
CA ARG A 81 -2.18 -2.58 -8.45
C ARG A 81 -2.43 -2.56 -9.96
N LYS A 82 -1.37 -2.57 -10.78
CA LYS A 82 -1.50 -2.68 -12.25
C LYS A 82 -2.01 -4.05 -12.69
N LEU A 83 -1.60 -5.11 -11.99
CA LEU A 83 -2.06 -6.47 -12.23
C LEU A 83 -3.54 -6.64 -11.86
N GLU A 84 -3.96 -6.17 -10.68
CA GLU A 84 -5.36 -6.15 -10.23
C GLU A 84 -6.24 -5.38 -11.22
N LYS A 85 -5.81 -4.19 -11.68
CA LYS A 85 -6.52 -3.42 -12.71
C LYS A 85 -6.68 -4.17 -14.04
N LYS A 86 -5.79 -5.11 -14.37
CA LYS A 86 -5.79 -5.84 -15.64
C LYS A 86 -6.58 -7.16 -15.57
N ILE A 87 -6.59 -7.81 -14.42
CA ILE A 87 -7.20 -9.13 -14.20
C ILE A 87 -8.57 -9.02 -13.51
N GLY A 88 -8.82 -7.91 -12.80
CA GLY A 88 -10.01 -7.71 -11.99
C GLY A 88 -10.08 -8.73 -10.85
N ASP A 89 -11.28 -9.22 -10.57
CA ASP A 89 -11.58 -10.08 -9.41
C ASP A 89 -11.07 -11.52 -9.53
N LYS A 90 -10.33 -11.87 -10.60
CA LYS A 90 -9.76 -13.22 -10.75
C LYS A 90 -8.47 -13.43 -9.96
N ILE A 91 -7.97 -12.40 -9.28
CA ILE A 91 -6.79 -12.47 -8.42
C ILE A 91 -7.10 -11.84 -7.07
N THR A 92 -6.75 -12.56 -6.00
CA THR A 92 -6.74 -12.00 -4.64
C THR A 92 -5.30 -11.69 -4.26
N TYR A 93 -5.04 -10.45 -3.86
CA TYR A 93 -3.76 -10.04 -3.31
C TYR A 93 -3.89 -9.76 -1.82
N VAL A 94 -2.90 -10.22 -1.04
CA VAL A 94 -2.80 -9.95 0.39
C VAL A 94 -1.46 -9.29 0.69
N TYR A 95 -1.51 -8.14 1.36
CA TYR A 95 -0.33 -7.44 1.87
C TYR A 95 -0.26 -7.60 3.40
N VAL A 96 0.82 -8.21 3.89
CA VAL A 96 1.12 -8.31 5.32
C VAL A 96 2.42 -7.58 5.62
N ASN A 97 2.40 -6.67 6.59
CA ASN A 97 3.58 -5.96 7.03
C ASN A 97 4.17 -6.62 8.29
N CYS A 98 5.12 -7.54 8.08
CA CYS A 98 5.75 -8.29 9.17
C CYS A 98 6.52 -7.44 10.21
N ARG A 99 6.74 -6.14 9.97
CA ARG A 99 7.32 -5.22 10.97
C ARG A 99 6.28 -4.68 11.96
N HIS A 100 5.01 -4.63 11.56
CA HIS A 100 3.91 -4.26 12.45
C HIS A 100 3.22 -5.50 13.02
N THR A 101 3.23 -6.58 12.25
CA THR A 101 2.67 -7.88 12.61
C THR A 101 3.77 -8.72 13.26
N ASP A 102 4.04 -8.45 14.55
CA ASP A 102 5.26 -8.86 15.26
C ASP A 102 5.40 -10.35 15.62
N THR A 103 4.47 -11.22 15.17
CA THR A 103 4.56 -12.67 15.42
C THR A 103 4.15 -13.47 14.20
N SER A 104 4.78 -14.63 14.02
CA SER A 104 4.41 -15.58 12.96
C SER A 104 2.94 -15.99 13.03
N TYR A 105 2.38 -16.09 14.25
CA TYR A 105 0.97 -16.37 14.46
C TYR A 105 0.08 -15.26 13.88
N ARG A 106 0.38 -13.98 14.16
CA ARG A 106 -0.42 -12.86 13.64
C ARG A 106 -0.31 -12.75 12.12
N VAL A 107 0.87 -13.01 11.54
CA VAL A 107 1.04 -13.05 10.08
C VAL A 107 0.14 -14.11 9.46
N MET A 108 0.14 -15.32 10.01
CA MET A 108 -0.75 -16.39 9.53
C MET A 108 -2.23 -16.06 9.73
N ALA A 109 -2.60 -15.44 10.85
CA ALA A 109 -3.97 -15.00 11.11
C ALA A 109 -4.43 -13.91 10.14
N GLU A 110 -3.57 -12.95 9.78
CA GLU A 110 -3.89 -11.94 8.76
C GLU A 110 -4.08 -12.56 7.37
N LEU A 111 -3.21 -13.50 6.99
CA LEU A 111 -3.34 -14.23 5.73
C LEU A 111 -4.66 -15.02 5.68
N ALA A 112 -4.99 -15.77 6.74
CA ALA A 112 -6.24 -16.54 6.83
C ALA A 112 -7.47 -15.65 6.72
N ARG A 113 -7.48 -14.53 7.46
CA ARG A 113 -8.57 -13.54 7.43
C ARG A 113 -8.75 -12.96 6.03
N ALA A 114 -7.66 -12.67 5.32
CA ALA A 114 -7.71 -12.06 4.00
C ALA A 114 -8.24 -13.01 2.90
N VAL A 115 -8.14 -14.34 3.10
CA VAL A 115 -8.64 -15.35 2.16
C VAL A 115 -10.01 -15.93 2.53
N GLY A 116 -10.62 -15.48 3.64
CA GLY A 116 -11.99 -15.84 4.00
C GLY A 116 -12.15 -17.05 4.93
N GLN A 117 -11.30 -17.18 5.95
CA GLN A 117 -11.59 -17.97 7.16
C GLN A 117 -11.71 -17.09 8.40
#